data_AF-A0A5J6N3B8-F1
#
_entry.id   AF-A0A5J6N3B8-F1
#
_cell.length_a   1.000
_cell.length_b   1.000
_cell.length_c   1.000
_cell.angle_alpha   90.00
_cell.angle_beta   90.00
_cell.angle_gamma   90.00
#
_symmetry.space_group_name_H-M   'P 1'
#
loop_
_entity.id
_entity.type
_entity.pdbx_description
1 polymer ?
#
loop_
_entity_poly.entity_id
_entity_poly.type
_entity_poly.pdbx_seq_one_letter_code
_entity_poly.pdbx_strand_id
1 'polypeptide(L)'
;MFSLRTHAIISGALFAAMILFAIGGNIVTGGRPLKDPTLMLGAKILIFGLFLAFGFSVIPLLLKIFLAGQGAIGNSEVGLVKTLAAHQTAVVWVIWGIFIAGLALAIPAAINDDFFGPEAARSLRALLRGGSKGVLVAAPGMTTEEIVRQSSLKVNVLENPSGPGTPIADGVVFDFQIPGGAITLKGCRYYFISFDSNDRAHVQGISIGTSPDKMSVAEIDALDEDLRARLEADGWRAGHEVYKDEQDRQLHGGATQGPDGYTWLKGDTILDIERKRMDDPVPGEDAATAGQWIQFIELWARQTYPYIERYEFAPPSP
;
A
#
# COMPACT_ATOMS: atom_id res chain seq x y z
N MET A 1 34.74 -10.87 -26.14
CA MET A 1 33.38 -11.46 -26.29
C MET A 1 33.53 -12.97 -26.50
N PHE A 2 32.72 -13.84 -25.88
CA PHE A 2 32.89 -15.30 -26.07
C PHE A 2 32.63 -15.74 -27.52
N SER A 3 32.89 -17.00 -27.86
CA SER A 3 32.61 -17.57 -29.20
C SER A 3 31.10 -17.72 -29.48
N LEU A 4 30.71 -18.00 -30.73
CA LEU A 4 29.32 -18.37 -31.07
C LEU A 4 28.88 -19.62 -30.29
N ARG A 5 29.72 -20.66 -30.30
CA ARG A 5 29.48 -21.93 -29.59
C ARG A 5 29.22 -21.70 -28.11
N THR A 6 30.00 -20.85 -27.45
CA THR A 6 29.82 -20.55 -26.03
C THR A 6 28.46 -19.92 -25.74
N HIS A 7 28.01 -18.94 -26.55
CA HIS A 7 26.71 -18.31 -26.34
C HIS A 7 25.54 -19.24 -26.65
N ALA A 8 25.70 -20.13 -27.63
CA ALA A 8 24.71 -21.17 -27.94
C ALA A 8 24.55 -22.14 -26.76
N ILE A 9 25.66 -22.58 -26.16
CA ILE A 9 25.65 -23.45 -24.98
C ILE A 9 25.00 -22.73 -23.79
N ILE A 10 25.40 -21.50 -23.49
CA ILE A 10 24.83 -20.73 -22.36
C ILE A 10 23.33 -20.54 -22.55
N SER A 11 22.90 -20.02 -23.70
CA SER A 11 21.48 -19.75 -23.95
C SER A 11 20.66 -21.03 -23.99
N GLY A 12 21.18 -22.09 -24.62
CA GLY A 12 20.54 -23.40 -24.65
C GLY A 12 20.42 -24.04 -23.27
N ALA A 13 21.46 -23.95 -22.44
CA ALA A 13 21.42 -24.45 -21.06
C ALA A 13 20.43 -23.69 -20.19
N LEU A 14 20.38 -22.34 -20.30
CA LEU A 14 19.39 -21.53 -19.58
C LEU A 14 17.96 -21.86 -20.01
N PHE A 15 17.72 -22.02 -21.32
CA PHE A 15 16.42 -22.42 -21.85
C PHE A 15 16.01 -23.82 -21.37
N ALA A 16 16.92 -24.79 -21.46
CA ALA A 16 16.69 -26.14 -20.97
C ALA A 16 16.41 -26.14 -19.45
N ALA A 17 17.14 -25.35 -18.66
CA ALA A 17 16.91 -25.20 -17.23
C ALA A 17 15.49 -24.68 -16.94
N MET A 18 15.02 -23.64 -17.64
CA MET A 18 13.65 -23.14 -17.48
C MET A 18 12.60 -24.23 -17.78
N ILE A 19 12.78 -25.02 -18.85
CA ILE A 19 11.89 -26.14 -19.18
C ILE A 19 11.91 -27.20 -18.07
N LEU A 20 13.10 -27.58 -17.60
CA LEU A 20 13.25 -28.59 -16.54
C LEU A 20 12.60 -28.14 -15.24
N PHE A 21 12.73 -26.86 -14.86
CA PHE A 21 12.04 -26.32 -13.69
C PHE A 21 10.52 -26.28 -13.88
N ALA A 22 10.02 -25.94 -15.06
CA ALA A 22 8.59 -25.96 -15.35
C ALA A 22 8.02 -27.38 -15.27
N ILE A 23 8.69 -28.37 -15.86
CA ILE A 23 8.31 -29.79 -15.79
C ILE A 23 8.39 -30.29 -14.35
N GLY A 24 9.51 -30.05 -13.67
CA GLY A 24 9.71 -30.46 -12.28
C GLY A 24 8.69 -29.86 -11.34
N GLY A 25 8.41 -28.56 -11.47
CA GLY A 25 7.34 -27.89 -10.74
C GLY A 25 5.98 -28.53 -10.97
N ASN A 26 5.63 -28.78 -12.23
CA ASN A 26 4.35 -29.43 -12.58
C ASN A 26 4.22 -30.85 -12.00
N ILE A 27 5.30 -31.63 -11.99
CA ILE A 27 5.34 -32.97 -11.37
C ILE A 27 5.15 -32.85 -9.86
N VAL A 28 5.90 -31.96 -9.19
CA VAL A 28 5.86 -31.81 -7.73
C VAL A 28 4.50 -31.32 -7.25
N THR A 29 3.86 -30.42 -8.00
CA THR A 29 2.54 -29.90 -7.60
C THR A 29 1.37 -30.72 -8.13
N GLY A 30 1.61 -31.76 -8.94
CA GLY A 30 0.57 -32.52 -9.60
C GLY A 30 -0.32 -31.63 -10.49
N GLY A 31 0.26 -30.62 -11.14
CA GLY A 31 -0.44 -29.63 -11.96
C GLY A 31 -1.28 -28.61 -11.19
N ARG A 32 -1.19 -28.60 -9.85
CA ARG A 32 -1.90 -27.61 -9.02
C ARG A 32 -1.01 -26.39 -8.76
N PRO A 33 -1.59 -25.21 -8.49
CA PRO A 33 -0.82 -24.06 -8.02
C PRO A 33 -0.12 -24.37 -6.69
N LEU A 34 1.08 -23.82 -6.50
CA LEU A 34 1.75 -23.84 -5.20
C LEU A 34 0.91 -23.05 -4.19
N LYS A 35 0.56 -23.69 -3.07
CA LYS A 35 -0.21 -23.05 -1.98
C LYS A 35 0.69 -22.28 -1.01
N ASP A 36 1.94 -22.70 -0.87
CA ASP A 36 2.90 -22.06 0.03
C ASP A 36 3.40 -20.74 -0.61
N PRO A 37 3.13 -19.57 0.01
CA PRO A 37 3.51 -18.28 -0.54
C PRO A 37 5.03 -18.10 -0.68
N THR A 38 5.81 -18.68 0.25
CA THR A 38 7.27 -18.58 0.29
C THR A 38 7.89 -19.38 -0.84
N LEU A 39 7.45 -20.61 -1.05
CA LEU A 39 7.91 -21.44 -2.17
C LEU A 39 7.49 -20.83 -3.51
N MET A 40 6.28 -20.26 -3.59
CA MET A 40 5.82 -19.57 -4.79
C MET A 40 6.70 -18.34 -5.10
N LEU A 41 7.02 -17.52 -4.09
CA LEU A 41 7.91 -16.38 -4.26
C LEU A 41 9.31 -16.81 -4.73
N GLY A 42 9.89 -17.82 -4.07
CA GLY A 42 11.19 -18.37 -4.46
C GLY A 42 11.20 -18.88 -5.90
N ALA A 43 10.16 -19.60 -6.31
CA ALA A 43 10.01 -20.08 -7.68
C ALA A 43 9.88 -18.93 -8.70
N LYS A 44 9.09 -17.89 -8.40
CA LYS A 44 8.96 -16.70 -9.24
C LYS A 44 10.29 -15.97 -9.43
N ILE A 45 11.03 -15.73 -8.34
CA ILE A 45 12.36 -15.10 -8.39
C ILE A 45 13.32 -15.93 -9.25
N LEU A 46 13.35 -17.26 -9.03
CA LEU A 46 14.23 -18.16 -9.78
C LEU A 46 13.92 -18.16 -11.28
N ILE A 47 12.65 -18.36 -11.65
CA ILE A 47 12.23 -18.41 -13.05
C ILE A 47 12.42 -17.05 -13.73
N PHE A 48 12.06 -15.96 -13.06
CA PHE A 48 12.31 -14.61 -13.58
C PHE A 48 13.80 -14.35 -13.79
N GLY A 49 14.65 -14.72 -12.83
CA GLY A 49 16.10 -14.61 -12.95
C GLY A 49 16.68 -15.41 -14.13
N LEU A 50 16.21 -16.66 -14.32
CA LEU A 50 16.60 -17.48 -15.47
C LEU A 50 16.13 -16.88 -16.80
N PHE A 51 14.90 -16.34 -16.83
CA PHE A 51 14.36 -15.66 -18.00
C PHE A 51 15.17 -14.43 -18.37
N LEU A 52 15.56 -13.59 -17.39
CA LEU A 52 16.44 -12.45 -17.63
C LEU A 52 17.81 -12.91 -18.14
N ALA A 53 18.44 -13.87 -17.48
CA ALA A 53 19.74 -14.40 -17.90
C ALA A 53 19.69 -14.92 -19.35
N PHE A 54 18.62 -15.63 -19.70
CA PHE A 54 18.38 -16.10 -21.07
C PHE A 54 18.18 -14.94 -22.05
N GLY A 55 17.38 -13.95 -21.69
CA GLY A 55 17.15 -12.74 -22.49
C GLY A 55 18.44 -11.99 -22.79
N PHE A 56 19.33 -11.83 -21.81
CA PHE A 56 20.65 -11.20 -22.03
C PHE A 56 21.59 -12.09 -22.86
N SER A 57 21.56 -13.42 -22.66
CA SER A 57 22.45 -14.34 -23.36
C SER A 57 22.09 -14.55 -24.83
N VAL A 58 20.80 -14.46 -25.18
CA VAL A 58 20.32 -14.72 -26.55
C VAL A 58 20.68 -13.60 -27.53
N ILE A 59 20.81 -12.35 -27.07
CA ILE A 59 21.17 -11.20 -27.92
C ILE A 59 22.50 -11.40 -28.67
N PRO A 60 23.65 -11.63 -28.00
CA PRO A 60 24.91 -11.88 -28.69
C PRO A 60 24.89 -13.17 -29.52
N LEU A 61 24.05 -14.15 -29.19
CA LEU A 61 23.85 -15.35 -29.99
C LEU A 61 23.16 -15.02 -31.32
N LEU A 62 22.02 -14.34 -31.27
CA LEU A 62 21.23 -13.95 -32.46
C LEU A 62 22.05 -13.05 -33.38
N LEU A 63 22.77 -12.07 -32.84
CA LEU A 63 23.63 -11.20 -33.65
C LEU A 63 24.71 -12.00 -34.40
N LYS A 64 25.34 -12.98 -33.75
CA LYS A 64 26.35 -13.82 -34.40
C LYS A 64 25.77 -14.78 -35.44
N ILE A 65 24.61 -15.38 -35.15
CA ILE A 65 23.91 -16.22 -36.13
C ILE A 65 23.56 -15.40 -37.36
N PHE A 66 23.05 -14.18 -37.15
CA PHE A 66 22.74 -13.25 -38.23
C PHE A 66 23.99 -12.90 -39.06
N LEU A 67 25.08 -12.47 -38.42
CA LEU A 67 26.33 -12.13 -39.12
C LEU A 67 26.95 -13.33 -39.85
N ALA A 68 26.95 -14.51 -39.24
CA ALA A 68 27.42 -15.74 -39.86
C ALA A 68 26.58 -16.11 -41.09
N GLY A 69 25.25 -15.99 -40.99
CA GLY A 69 24.33 -16.22 -42.11
C GLY A 69 24.54 -15.22 -43.25
N GLN A 70 24.69 -13.92 -42.94
CA GLN A 70 24.99 -12.90 -43.96
C GLN A 70 26.34 -13.15 -44.64
N GLY A 71 27.37 -13.58 -43.89
CA GLY A 71 28.65 -13.98 -44.46
C GLY A 71 28.53 -15.19 -45.39
N ALA A 72 27.74 -16.20 -45.01
CA ALA A 72 27.55 -17.41 -45.81
C ALA A 72 26.88 -17.16 -47.17
N ILE A 73 26.04 -16.12 -47.28
CA ILE A 73 25.39 -15.73 -48.53
C ILE A 73 26.16 -14.65 -49.32
N GLY A 74 27.37 -14.28 -48.89
CA GLY A 74 28.23 -13.33 -49.59
C GLY A 74 27.98 -11.85 -49.28
N ASN A 75 27.16 -11.53 -48.27
CA ASN A 75 26.80 -10.14 -47.91
C ASN A 75 27.76 -9.49 -46.90
N SER A 76 28.95 -10.06 -46.66
CA SER A 76 29.88 -9.55 -45.64
C SER A 76 30.35 -8.12 -45.90
N GLU A 77 30.45 -7.71 -47.17
CA GLU A 77 30.91 -6.38 -47.58
C GLU A 77 29.78 -5.33 -47.65
N VAL A 78 28.51 -5.73 -47.44
CA VAL A 78 27.40 -4.78 -47.39
C VAL A 78 27.61 -3.86 -46.19
N GLY A 79 27.56 -2.53 -46.42
CA GLY A 79 27.99 -1.53 -45.44
C GLY A 79 27.41 -1.73 -44.03
N LEU A 80 26.12 -2.06 -43.91
CA LEU A 80 25.48 -2.33 -42.62
C LEU A 80 26.01 -3.61 -41.95
N VAL A 81 26.11 -4.72 -42.68
CA VAL A 81 26.62 -6.00 -42.17
C VAL A 81 28.07 -5.86 -41.72
N LYS A 82 28.89 -5.19 -42.55
CA LYS A 82 30.29 -4.89 -42.25
C LYS A 82 30.44 -4.05 -40.99
N THR A 83 29.61 -3.01 -40.84
CA THR A 83 29.61 -2.15 -39.64
C THR A 83 29.20 -2.94 -38.39
N LEU A 84 28.13 -3.74 -38.46
CA LEU A 84 27.69 -4.58 -37.36
C LEU A 84 28.74 -5.62 -36.97
N ALA A 85 29.45 -6.21 -37.93
CA ALA A 85 30.55 -7.13 -37.69
C ALA A 85 31.74 -6.43 -36.99
N ALA A 86 32.13 -5.25 -37.48
CA ALA A 86 33.23 -4.46 -36.89
C ALA A 86 32.92 -3.97 -35.46
N HIS A 87 31.64 -3.66 -35.18
CA HIS A 87 31.21 -3.09 -33.90
C HIS A 87 30.33 -4.03 -33.08
N GLN A 88 30.46 -5.35 -33.29
CA GLN A 88 29.58 -6.34 -32.69
C GLN A 88 29.46 -6.21 -31.15
N THR A 89 30.57 -5.94 -30.47
CA THR A 89 30.59 -5.76 -29.01
C THR A 89 29.81 -4.52 -28.60
N ALA A 90 29.97 -3.40 -29.30
CA ALA A 90 29.26 -2.16 -29.02
C ALA A 90 27.74 -2.31 -29.25
N VAL A 91 27.34 -2.99 -30.33
CA VAL A 91 25.93 -3.28 -30.62
C VAL A 91 25.27 -4.05 -29.47
N VAL A 92 25.93 -5.09 -28.96
CA VAL A 92 25.40 -5.86 -27.82
C VAL A 92 25.30 -5.01 -26.56
N TRP A 93 26.31 -4.20 -26.26
CA TRP A 93 26.25 -3.28 -25.12
C TRP A 93 25.11 -2.28 -25.21
N VAL A 94 24.85 -1.72 -26.40
CA VAL A 94 23.73 -0.80 -26.62
C VAL A 94 22.39 -1.50 -26.39
N ILE A 95 22.20 -2.70 -26.95
CA ILE A 95 20.96 -3.47 -26.76
C ILE A 95 20.77 -3.84 -25.28
N TRP A 96 21.83 -4.31 -24.61
CA TRP A 96 21.79 -4.57 -23.18
C TRP A 96 21.46 -3.32 -22.37
N GLY A 97 21.99 -2.16 -22.72
CA GLY A 97 21.64 -0.89 -22.09
C GLY A 97 20.15 -0.57 -22.19
N ILE A 98 19.55 -0.78 -23.37
CA ILE A 98 18.10 -0.60 -23.58
C ILE A 98 17.30 -1.58 -22.72
N PHE A 99 17.73 -2.85 -22.64
CA PHE A 99 17.07 -3.86 -21.80
C PHE A 99 17.13 -3.49 -20.31
N ILE A 100 18.30 -3.05 -19.84
CA ILE A 100 18.47 -2.58 -18.45
C ILE A 100 17.57 -1.38 -18.16
N ALA A 101 17.49 -0.41 -19.07
CA ALA A 101 16.60 0.73 -18.93
C ALA A 101 15.12 0.31 -18.89
N GLY A 102 14.71 -0.64 -19.73
CA GLY A 102 13.36 -1.23 -19.67
C GLY A 102 13.09 -1.95 -18.36
N LEU A 103 14.06 -2.72 -17.84
CA LEU A 103 13.93 -3.43 -16.56
C LEU A 103 13.85 -2.48 -15.37
N ALA A 104 14.55 -1.35 -15.41
CA ALA A 104 14.46 -0.31 -14.38
C ALA A 104 13.04 0.25 -14.23
N LEU A 105 12.21 0.18 -15.29
CA LEU A 105 10.79 0.56 -15.25
C LEU A 105 9.89 -0.65 -14.95
N ALA A 106 10.16 -1.79 -15.58
CA ALA A 106 9.31 -2.98 -15.48
C ALA A 106 9.37 -3.64 -14.09
N ILE A 107 10.54 -3.66 -13.43
CA ILE A 107 10.69 -4.29 -12.10
C ILE A 107 9.86 -3.56 -11.05
N PRO A 108 9.94 -2.22 -10.88
CA PRO A 108 9.07 -1.51 -9.94
C PRO A 108 7.58 -1.70 -10.23
N ALA A 109 7.17 -1.71 -11.50
CA ALA A 109 5.79 -1.98 -11.87
C ALA A 109 5.34 -3.39 -11.44
N ALA A 110 6.14 -4.41 -11.76
CA ALA A 110 5.86 -5.79 -11.35
C ALA A 110 5.80 -5.94 -9.83
N ILE A 111 6.71 -5.29 -9.09
CA ILE A 111 6.68 -5.28 -7.62
C ILE A 111 5.38 -4.62 -7.12
N ASN A 112 4.97 -3.49 -7.71
CA ASN A 112 3.76 -2.78 -7.30
C ASN A 112 2.47 -3.56 -7.58
N ASP A 113 2.47 -4.42 -8.60
CA ASP A 113 1.39 -5.35 -8.97
C ASP A 113 1.46 -6.68 -8.18
N ASP A 114 2.17 -6.71 -7.05
CA ASP A 114 2.32 -7.86 -6.15
C ASP A 114 2.96 -9.11 -6.81
N PHE A 115 3.68 -8.95 -7.94
CA PHE A 115 4.34 -10.08 -8.61
C PHE A 115 5.31 -10.81 -7.66
N PHE A 116 6.09 -10.04 -6.90
CA PHE A 116 7.04 -10.52 -5.88
C PHE A 116 6.44 -10.56 -4.46
N GLY A 117 5.11 -10.53 -4.36
CA GLY A 117 4.38 -10.61 -3.09
C GLY A 117 4.09 -9.25 -2.44
N PRO A 118 3.14 -9.23 -1.48
CA PRO A 118 2.60 -8.00 -0.90
C PRO A 118 3.63 -7.24 -0.04
N GLU A 119 4.58 -7.93 0.58
CA GLU A 119 5.64 -7.29 1.36
C GLU A 119 6.61 -6.47 0.49
N ALA A 120 7.00 -7.01 -0.66
CA ALA A 120 7.85 -6.29 -1.62
C ALA A 120 7.11 -5.07 -2.17
N ALA A 121 5.83 -5.22 -2.51
CA ALA A 121 4.98 -4.13 -2.95
C ALA A 121 4.84 -3.03 -1.90
N ARG A 122 4.54 -3.39 -0.65
CA ARG A 122 4.48 -2.45 0.49
C ARG A 122 5.81 -1.73 0.71
N SER A 123 6.92 -2.45 0.66
CA SER A 123 8.26 -1.88 0.83
C SER A 123 8.58 -0.86 -0.27
N LEU A 124 8.27 -1.20 -1.53
CA LEU A 124 8.45 -0.27 -2.65
C LEU A 124 7.54 0.95 -2.51
N ARG A 125 6.25 0.76 -2.21
CA ARG A 125 5.30 1.86 -1.99
C ARG A 125 5.75 2.75 -0.84
N ALA A 126 6.29 2.19 0.24
CA ALA A 126 6.83 2.96 1.37
C ALA A 126 8.06 3.78 0.95
N LEU A 127 8.99 3.17 0.19
CA LEU A 127 10.16 3.86 -0.35
C LEU A 127 9.76 5.03 -1.28
N LEU A 128 8.81 4.79 -2.18
CA LEU A 128 8.32 5.79 -3.15
C LEU A 128 7.50 6.90 -2.48
N ARG A 129 6.73 6.59 -1.44
CA ARG A 129 6.00 7.58 -0.64
C ARG A 129 6.96 8.52 0.12
N GLY A 130 8.12 8.02 0.51
CA GLY A 130 9.08 8.75 1.34
C GLY A 130 8.61 8.86 2.79
N GLY A 131 9.37 9.61 3.60
CA GLY A 131 9.05 9.86 4.99
C GLY A 131 7.95 10.91 5.20
N SER A 132 7.46 10.97 6.44
CA SER A 132 6.55 12.01 6.94
C SER A 132 7.02 13.41 6.54
N LYS A 133 6.10 14.24 6.03
CA LYS A 133 6.33 15.64 5.66
C LYS A 133 6.14 16.61 6.83
N GLY A 134 5.82 16.09 8.01
CA GLY A 134 5.58 16.87 9.21
C GLY A 134 4.46 16.27 10.05
N VAL A 135 4.19 16.90 11.18
CA VAL A 135 3.14 16.54 12.12
C VAL A 135 1.97 17.49 11.94
N LEU A 136 0.78 16.96 11.68
CA LEU A 136 -0.49 17.68 11.79
C LEU A 136 -0.97 17.58 13.24
N VAL A 137 -1.12 18.74 13.89
CA VAL A 137 -1.65 18.86 15.25
C VAL A 137 -3.00 19.55 15.16
N ALA A 138 -4.08 18.80 15.37
CA ALA A 138 -5.44 19.33 15.29
C ALA A 138 -6.40 18.57 16.21
N ALA A 139 -7.40 19.31 16.73
CA ALA A 139 -8.52 18.79 17.49
C ALA A 139 -9.79 19.59 17.17
N PRO A 140 -10.98 19.01 17.41
CA PRO A 140 -12.22 19.77 17.47
C PRO A 140 -12.11 20.97 18.42
N GLY A 141 -12.70 22.09 18.05
CA GLY A 141 -12.66 23.36 18.78
C GLY A 141 -11.40 24.19 18.56
N MET A 142 -10.40 23.73 17.79
CA MET A 142 -9.26 24.57 17.40
C MET A 142 -9.61 25.49 16.23
N THR A 143 -8.96 26.64 16.18
CA THR A 143 -8.96 27.52 15.00
C THR A 143 -7.94 27.08 13.94
N THR A 144 -8.13 27.52 12.70
CA THR A 144 -7.15 27.28 11.63
C THR A 144 -5.77 27.85 11.96
N GLU A 145 -5.72 29.03 12.57
CA GLU A 145 -4.47 29.67 13.02
C GLU A 145 -3.74 28.83 14.06
N GLU A 146 -4.47 28.25 15.02
CA GLU A 146 -3.88 27.37 16.02
C GLU A 146 -3.33 26.08 15.42
N ILE A 147 -4.05 25.48 14.48
CA ILE A 147 -3.60 24.28 13.76
C ILE A 147 -2.32 24.60 12.99
N VAL A 148 -2.27 25.69 12.23
CA VAL A 148 -1.08 26.11 11.48
C VAL A 148 0.09 26.41 12.41
N ARG A 149 -0.18 27.05 13.56
CA ARG A 149 0.86 27.40 14.55
C ARG A 149 1.45 26.17 15.24
N GLN A 150 0.64 25.15 15.52
CA GLN A 150 1.08 23.95 16.25
C GLN A 150 1.60 22.84 15.33
N SER A 151 1.18 22.83 14.06
CA SER A 151 1.58 21.83 13.08
C SER A 151 2.95 22.16 12.47
N SER A 152 3.77 21.12 12.29
CA SER A 152 4.96 21.22 11.42
C SER A 152 4.64 20.83 9.98
N LEU A 153 3.51 20.14 9.75
CA LEU A 153 2.99 19.92 8.41
C LEU A 153 2.58 21.26 7.79
N LYS A 154 3.10 21.56 6.60
CA LYS A 154 2.71 22.77 5.85
C LYS A 154 1.30 22.61 5.30
N VAL A 155 0.34 23.24 5.97
CA VAL A 155 -1.06 23.28 5.52
C VAL A 155 -1.27 24.54 4.71
N ASN A 156 -1.21 24.42 3.38
CA ASN A 156 -1.15 25.60 2.51
C ASN A 156 -2.50 26.34 2.36
N VAL A 157 -3.64 25.67 2.59
CA VAL A 157 -4.98 26.27 2.59
C VAL A 157 -5.92 25.39 3.46
N LEU A 158 -6.36 25.88 4.63
CA LEU A 158 -7.47 25.30 5.41
C LEU A 158 -8.83 25.96 5.06
N GLU A 159 -8.88 26.81 4.05
CA GLU A 159 -10.15 27.23 3.48
C GLU A 159 -10.70 26.03 2.73
N ASN A 160 -11.91 25.56 3.03
CA ASN A 160 -12.56 24.48 2.30
C ASN A 160 -12.96 25.02 0.90
N PRO A 161 -12.17 24.87 -0.18
CA PRO A 161 -12.45 25.52 -1.45
C PRO A 161 -13.43 24.69 -2.29
N SER A 162 -13.78 23.49 -1.82
CA SER A 162 -14.28 22.39 -2.67
C SER A 162 -15.57 21.73 -2.15
N GLY A 163 -16.17 22.25 -1.08
CA GLY A 163 -17.36 21.65 -0.46
C GLY A 163 -17.06 20.41 0.39
N PRO A 164 -18.06 19.87 1.12
CA PRO A 164 -17.87 18.69 1.97
C PRO A 164 -17.35 17.49 1.16
N GLY A 165 -16.25 16.87 1.62
CA GLY A 165 -15.76 15.59 1.10
C GLY A 165 -14.55 15.62 0.15
N THR A 166 -13.87 16.76 -0.06
CA THR A 166 -12.62 16.79 -0.87
C THR A 166 -11.38 16.75 0.04
N PRO A 167 -10.44 15.80 -0.15
CA PRO A 167 -9.29 15.64 0.74
C PRO A 167 -8.32 16.81 0.60
N ILE A 168 -7.85 17.35 1.74
CA ILE A 168 -6.95 18.52 1.78
C ILE A 168 -5.47 18.10 1.57
N ALA A 169 -5.17 16.80 1.67
CA ALA A 169 -3.86 16.24 1.35
C ALA A 169 -4.01 15.04 0.41
N ASP A 170 -3.92 15.27 -0.90
CA ASP A 170 -3.76 14.20 -1.88
C ASP A 170 -2.27 13.89 -2.04
N GLY A 171 -1.85 12.69 -1.61
CA GLY A 171 -0.51 12.14 -1.84
C GLY A 171 0.58 12.50 -0.83
N VAL A 172 0.29 13.24 0.24
CA VAL A 172 1.27 13.57 1.30
C VAL A 172 1.16 12.59 2.46
N VAL A 173 2.30 12.00 2.86
CA VAL A 173 2.42 11.24 4.11
C VAL A 173 2.80 12.18 5.24
N PHE A 174 2.10 12.11 6.36
CA PHE A 174 2.32 12.94 7.54
C PHE A 174 2.06 12.14 8.82
N ASP A 175 2.49 12.65 9.96
CA ASP A 175 2.10 12.10 11.25
C ASP A 175 0.99 12.96 11.86
N PHE A 176 0.04 12.36 12.56
CA PHE A 176 -1.04 13.08 13.20
C PHE A 176 -0.93 12.98 14.72
N GLN A 177 -1.10 14.10 15.41
CA GLN A 177 -1.11 14.15 16.86
C GLN A 177 -2.34 14.89 17.36
N ILE A 178 -3.03 14.29 18.32
CA ILE A 178 -4.12 14.94 19.04
C ILE A 178 -3.48 15.85 20.12
N PRO A 179 -3.78 17.17 20.12
CA PRO A 179 -3.31 18.10 21.14
C PRO A 179 -3.53 17.56 22.56
N GLY A 180 -2.52 17.69 23.42
CA GLY A 180 -2.59 17.23 24.82
C GLY A 180 -2.58 15.70 25.01
N GLY A 181 -2.49 14.92 23.94
CA GLY A 181 -2.29 13.47 23.98
C GLY A 181 -0.83 13.05 23.75
N ALA A 182 -0.45 11.89 24.28
CA ALA A 182 0.83 11.25 23.99
C ALA A 182 0.84 10.49 22.66
N ILE A 183 -0.33 10.29 22.04
CA ILE A 183 -0.49 9.48 20.85
C ILE A 183 -0.13 10.28 19.60
N THR A 184 0.89 9.81 18.89
CA THR A 184 1.17 10.20 17.50
C THR A 184 0.85 9.04 16.57
N LEU A 185 -0.09 9.23 15.66
CA LEU A 185 -0.41 8.29 14.59
C LEU A 185 0.54 8.55 13.42
N LYS A 186 1.32 7.53 13.05
CA LYS A 186 2.38 7.69 12.06
C LYS A 186 1.88 7.33 10.67
N GLY A 187 2.39 8.04 9.66
CA GLY A 187 2.15 7.67 8.26
C GLY A 187 0.73 7.88 7.76
N CYS A 188 -0.02 8.82 8.34
CA CYS A 188 -1.33 9.25 7.87
C CYS A 188 -1.26 9.78 6.44
N ARG A 189 -2.35 9.61 5.67
CA ARG A 189 -2.35 9.87 4.22
C ARG A 189 -3.32 10.91 3.72
N TYR A 190 -4.36 11.18 4.48
CA TYR A 190 -5.32 12.20 4.16
C TYR A 190 -5.94 12.71 5.46
N TYR A 191 -6.44 13.94 5.39
CA TYR A 191 -7.30 14.49 6.42
C TYR A 191 -8.45 15.26 5.80
N PHE A 192 -9.56 15.27 6.50
CA PHE A 192 -10.71 16.13 6.27
C PHE A 192 -10.98 16.89 7.56
N ILE A 193 -11.19 18.20 7.45
CA ILE A 193 -11.55 19.06 8.58
C ILE A 193 -12.87 19.73 8.22
N SER A 194 -13.88 19.51 9.04
CA SER A 194 -15.15 20.25 8.97
C SER A 194 -15.12 21.39 9.97
N PHE A 195 -15.73 22.51 9.61
CA PHE A 195 -15.85 23.69 10.45
C PHE A 195 -17.29 23.85 10.93
N ASP A 196 -17.47 24.44 12.10
CA ASP A 196 -18.79 24.69 12.64
C ASP A 196 -19.59 25.63 11.71
N SER A 197 -20.87 25.33 11.49
CA SER A 197 -21.72 26.11 10.60
C SER A 197 -22.06 27.49 11.17
N ASN A 198 -22.12 27.61 12.50
CA ASN A 198 -22.37 28.85 13.24
C ASN A 198 -21.07 29.60 13.56
N ASP A 199 -19.95 28.87 13.69
CA ASP A 199 -18.63 29.44 13.92
C ASP A 199 -17.56 28.81 13.02
N ARG A 200 -17.46 29.31 11.79
CA ARG A 200 -16.52 28.81 10.79
C ARG A 200 -15.05 29.00 11.14
N ALA A 201 -14.74 29.75 12.21
CA ALA A 201 -13.36 29.86 12.67
C ALA A 201 -12.89 28.59 13.38
N HIS A 202 -13.81 27.77 13.91
CA HIS A 202 -13.50 26.61 14.72
C HIS A 202 -13.81 25.29 14.01
N VAL A 203 -12.94 24.31 14.22
CA VAL A 203 -13.11 22.95 13.73
C VAL A 203 -14.24 22.25 14.49
N GLN A 204 -15.18 21.67 13.75
CA GLN A 204 -16.25 20.84 14.29
C GLN A 204 -15.80 19.38 14.40
N GLY A 205 -15.19 18.87 13.34
CA GLY A 205 -14.78 17.48 13.25
C GLY A 205 -13.56 17.29 12.35
N ILE A 206 -12.85 16.19 12.57
CA ILE A 206 -11.63 15.84 11.84
C ILE A 206 -11.70 14.37 11.47
N SER A 207 -11.48 14.03 10.21
CA SER A 207 -11.31 12.64 9.78
C SER A 207 -9.87 12.45 9.29
N ILE A 208 -9.15 11.46 9.82
CA ILE A 208 -7.74 11.18 9.49
C ILE A 208 -7.61 9.76 8.98
N GLY A 209 -7.12 9.58 7.76
CA GLY A 209 -6.73 8.27 7.24
C GLY A 209 -5.44 7.78 7.87
N THR A 210 -5.52 6.80 8.77
CA THR A 210 -4.41 6.29 9.59
C THR A 210 -3.65 5.16 8.93
N SER A 211 -4.29 4.42 8.01
CA SER A 211 -3.63 3.33 7.29
C SER A 211 -2.98 3.83 5.99
N PRO A 212 -1.67 3.61 5.81
CA PRO A 212 -0.97 4.11 4.64
C PRO A 212 -1.23 3.25 3.39
N ASP A 213 -1.60 1.98 3.55
CA ASP A 213 -1.93 1.04 2.49
C ASP A 213 -3.29 0.41 2.75
N LYS A 214 -3.85 -0.24 1.72
CA LYS A 214 -4.95 -1.17 1.91
C LYS A 214 -4.45 -2.40 2.68
N MET A 215 -5.28 -2.91 3.58
CA MET A 215 -4.96 -3.98 4.51
C MET A 215 -5.97 -5.12 4.40
N SER A 216 -5.54 -6.33 4.71
CA SER A 216 -6.45 -7.45 4.97
C SER A 216 -7.24 -7.25 6.28
N VAL A 217 -8.28 -8.06 6.50
CA VAL A 217 -9.06 -8.03 7.75
C VAL A 217 -8.17 -8.29 8.98
N ALA A 218 -7.30 -9.29 8.92
CA ALA A 218 -6.39 -9.60 10.02
C ALA A 218 -5.41 -8.46 10.34
N GLU A 219 -4.92 -7.76 9.32
CA GLU A 219 -4.02 -6.62 9.50
C GLU A 219 -4.73 -5.42 10.12
N ILE A 220 -5.97 -5.12 9.70
CA ILE A 220 -6.74 -4.01 10.30
C ILE A 220 -7.21 -4.35 11.72
N ASP A 221 -7.55 -5.61 12.01
CA ASP A 221 -7.86 -6.05 13.38
C ASP A 221 -6.68 -5.84 14.34
N ALA A 222 -5.48 -6.23 13.91
CA ALA A 222 -4.27 -6.02 14.69
C ALA A 222 -3.94 -4.52 14.87
N LEU A 223 -4.17 -3.70 13.84
CA LEU A 223 -3.98 -2.25 13.92
C LEU A 223 -4.99 -1.59 14.88
N ASP A 224 -6.26 -2.03 14.85
CA ASP A 224 -7.29 -1.57 15.78
C ASP A 224 -6.95 -1.97 17.21
N GLU A 225 -6.47 -3.19 17.44
CA GLU A 225 -6.05 -3.66 18.76
C GLU A 225 -4.88 -2.82 19.31
N ASP A 226 -3.85 -2.55 18.50
CA ASP A 226 -2.74 -1.65 18.89
C ASP A 226 -3.23 -0.24 19.22
N LEU A 227 -4.09 0.34 18.37
CA LEU A 227 -4.61 1.68 18.59
C LEU A 227 -5.44 1.75 19.89
N ARG A 228 -6.32 0.77 20.13
CA ARG A 228 -7.12 0.70 21.36
C ARG A 228 -6.24 0.59 22.61
N ALA A 229 -5.21 -0.25 22.60
CA ALA A 229 -4.27 -0.36 23.71
C ALA A 229 -3.53 0.96 23.99
N ARG A 230 -3.16 1.69 22.93
CA ARG A 230 -2.50 3.01 23.05
C ARG A 230 -3.44 4.09 23.56
N LEU A 231 -4.71 4.07 23.14
CA LEU A 231 -5.76 4.97 23.64
C LEU A 231 -5.98 4.76 25.13
N GLU A 232 -6.15 3.51 25.55
CA GLU A 232 -6.30 3.16 26.97
C GLU A 232 -5.07 3.61 27.79
N ALA A 233 -3.86 3.36 27.30
CA ALA A 233 -2.62 3.79 27.95
C ALA A 233 -2.46 5.32 28.05
N ASP A 234 -3.03 6.08 27.10
CA ASP A 234 -3.08 7.55 27.12
C ASP A 234 -4.28 8.08 27.93
N GLY A 235 -5.05 7.22 28.60
CA GLY A 235 -6.16 7.60 29.47
C GLY A 235 -7.46 7.95 28.74
N TRP A 236 -7.63 7.48 27.50
CA TRP A 236 -8.91 7.54 26.82
C TRP A 236 -9.85 6.49 27.41
N ARG A 237 -11.13 6.84 27.48
CA ARG A 237 -12.18 5.97 28.04
C ARG A 237 -12.95 5.35 26.91
N ALA A 238 -12.92 4.02 26.80
CA ALA A 238 -13.74 3.30 25.83
C ALA A 238 -15.22 3.55 26.12
N GLY A 239 -16.00 3.70 25.05
CA GLY A 239 -17.45 3.75 25.11
C GLY A 239 -18.08 2.61 24.32
N HIS A 240 -19.32 2.34 24.67
CA HIS A 240 -20.22 1.46 23.93
C HIS A 240 -21.57 2.13 23.76
N GLU A 241 -22.25 1.75 22.68
CA GLU A 241 -23.63 2.13 22.46
C GLU A 241 -24.55 1.38 23.42
N VAL A 242 -25.58 2.05 23.92
CA VAL A 242 -26.60 1.49 24.82
C VAL A 242 -27.93 1.44 24.11
N TYR A 243 -28.48 0.23 23.97
CA TYR A 243 -29.76 -0.01 23.30
C TYR A 243 -30.89 0.13 24.32
N LYS A 244 -31.43 1.34 24.42
CA LYS A 244 -32.31 1.76 25.52
C LYS A 244 -33.71 1.15 25.43
N ASP A 245 -34.29 1.04 24.24
CA ASP A 245 -35.64 0.52 24.05
C ASP A 245 -35.66 -0.88 23.40
N GLU A 246 -36.80 -1.55 23.52
CA GLU A 246 -36.98 -2.93 23.04
C GLU A 246 -36.87 -3.03 21.51
N GLN A 247 -37.25 -1.97 20.79
CA GLN A 247 -37.17 -1.96 19.33
C GLN A 247 -35.71 -1.90 18.87
N ASP A 248 -34.89 -1.07 19.51
CA ASP A 248 -33.45 -0.96 19.28
C ASP A 248 -32.75 -2.28 19.60
N ARG A 249 -33.08 -2.89 20.74
CA ARG A 249 -32.56 -4.21 21.11
C ARG A 249 -32.94 -5.28 20.08
N GLN A 250 -34.16 -5.27 19.55
CA GLN A 250 -34.58 -6.22 18.51
C GLN A 250 -33.80 -6.06 17.21
N LEU A 251 -33.50 -4.83 16.80
CA LEU A 251 -32.63 -4.56 15.64
C LEU A 251 -31.22 -5.12 15.84
N HIS A 252 -30.77 -5.16 17.09
CA HIS A 252 -29.46 -5.68 17.49
C HIS A 252 -29.52 -7.11 18.09
N GLY A 253 -30.51 -7.91 17.70
CA GLY A 253 -30.57 -9.34 18.05
C GLY A 253 -30.81 -9.62 19.54
N GLY A 254 -31.41 -8.68 20.26
CA GLY A 254 -31.67 -8.74 21.70
C GLY A 254 -30.49 -8.29 22.56
N ALA A 255 -29.38 -7.83 21.97
CA ALA A 255 -28.28 -7.24 22.72
C ALA A 255 -28.76 -5.99 23.47
N THR A 256 -28.16 -5.70 24.62
CA THR A 256 -28.46 -4.49 25.42
C THR A 256 -27.45 -3.37 25.20
N GLN A 257 -26.29 -3.69 24.63
CA GLN A 257 -25.22 -2.76 24.33
C GLN A 257 -24.43 -3.21 23.09
N GLY A 258 -23.79 -2.25 22.43
CA GLY A 258 -22.86 -2.47 21.34
C GLY A 258 -21.48 -2.96 21.81
N PRO A 259 -20.60 -3.31 20.87
CA PRO A 259 -19.22 -3.68 21.19
C PRO A 259 -18.43 -2.48 21.73
N ASP A 260 -17.57 -2.72 22.71
CA ASP A 260 -16.63 -1.72 23.23
C ASP A 260 -15.49 -1.45 22.25
N GLY A 261 -14.93 -0.23 22.36
CA GLY A 261 -13.62 0.09 21.79
C GLY A 261 -13.63 0.66 20.36
N TYR A 262 -14.80 0.95 19.80
CA TYR A 262 -14.93 1.75 18.58
C TYR A 262 -14.92 3.25 18.86
N THR A 263 -15.60 3.68 19.92
CA THR A 263 -15.72 5.08 20.32
C THR A 263 -15.00 5.32 21.64
N TRP A 264 -14.25 6.42 21.72
CA TRP A 264 -13.38 6.75 22.84
C TRP A 264 -13.55 8.21 23.27
N LEU A 265 -13.44 8.48 24.57
CA LEU A 265 -13.61 9.82 25.14
C LEU A 265 -12.41 10.24 25.99
N LYS A 266 -11.87 11.43 25.72
CA LYS A 266 -10.88 12.11 26.56
C LYS A 266 -11.17 13.60 26.62
N GLY A 267 -11.36 14.13 27.83
CA GLY A 267 -11.84 15.51 28.01
C GLY A 267 -13.19 15.70 27.32
N ASP A 268 -13.25 16.68 26.41
CA ASP A 268 -14.41 16.98 25.55
C ASP A 268 -14.23 16.50 24.10
N THR A 269 -13.27 15.61 23.84
CA THR A 269 -13.02 15.04 22.50
C THR A 269 -13.48 13.59 22.44
N ILE A 270 -14.30 13.29 21.44
CA ILE A 270 -14.67 11.95 21.02
C ILE A 270 -13.74 11.53 19.89
N LEU A 271 -13.30 10.27 19.91
CA LEU A 271 -12.57 9.61 18.84
C LEU A 271 -13.29 8.32 18.44
N ASP A 272 -13.61 8.19 17.16
CA ASP A 272 -14.13 6.96 16.58
C ASP A 272 -13.06 6.28 15.72
N ILE A 273 -12.91 4.97 15.86
CA ILE A 273 -12.08 4.13 15.01
C ILE A 273 -12.99 3.51 13.95
N GLU A 274 -12.73 3.86 12.70
CA GLU A 274 -13.58 3.47 11.57
C GLU A 274 -12.81 2.69 10.51
N ARG A 275 -13.54 1.84 9.79
CA ARG A 275 -13.01 1.01 8.72
C ARG A 275 -13.77 1.25 7.43
N LYS A 276 -13.06 1.32 6.32
CA LYS A 276 -13.67 1.41 4.99
C LYS A 276 -13.12 0.35 4.05
N ARG A 277 -14.02 -0.40 3.42
CA ARG A 277 -13.67 -1.32 2.33
C ARG A 277 -13.35 -0.54 1.06
N MET A 278 -12.28 -0.93 0.38
CA MET A 278 -11.65 -0.23 -0.75
C MET A 278 -11.61 -1.04 -2.04
N ASP A 279 -12.28 -2.19 -2.06
CA ASP A 279 -12.45 -3.08 -3.20
C ASP A 279 -13.91 -3.51 -3.32
N ASP A 280 -14.31 -3.88 -4.54
CA ASP A 280 -15.65 -4.37 -4.80
C ASP A 280 -15.81 -5.81 -4.27
N PRO A 281 -16.91 -6.13 -3.57
CA PRO A 281 -17.18 -7.49 -3.13
C PRO A 281 -17.21 -8.49 -4.29
N VAL A 282 -16.50 -9.61 -4.15
CA VAL A 282 -16.49 -10.68 -5.14
C VAL A 282 -17.52 -11.76 -4.76
N PRO A 283 -18.35 -12.25 -5.70
CA PRO A 283 -19.31 -13.32 -5.40
C PRO A 283 -18.65 -14.57 -4.80
N GLY A 284 -19.15 -15.03 -3.65
CA GLY A 284 -18.69 -16.24 -2.97
C GLY A 284 -17.48 -16.04 -2.05
N GLU A 285 -17.01 -14.81 -1.85
CA GLU A 285 -16.00 -14.52 -0.85
C GLU A 285 -16.53 -14.63 0.58
N ASP A 286 -15.67 -15.00 1.52
CA ASP A 286 -16.00 -15.01 2.95
C ASP A 286 -15.94 -13.59 3.51
N ALA A 287 -17.09 -13.02 3.85
CA ALA A 287 -17.19 -11.66 4.37
C ALA A 287 -16.39 -11.43 5.67
N ALA A 288 -16.08 -12.49 6.43
CA ALA A 288 -15.31 -12.36 7.67
C ALA A 288 -13.80 -12.17 7.43
N THR A 289 -13.29 -12.53 6.25
CA THR A 289 -11.85 -12.55 5.97
C THR A 289 -11.46 -11.84 4.68
N ALA A 290 -12.43 -11.61 3.79
CA ALA A 290 -12.22 -11.01 2.48
C ALA A 290 -12.24 -9.47 2.51
N GLY A 291 -11.77 -8.91 1.41
CA GLY A 291 -11.76 -7.48 1.18
C GLY A 291 -10.43 -6.80 1.52
N GLN A 292 -10.30 -5.60 0.98
CA GLN A 292 -9.18 -4.69 1.22
C GLN A 292 -9.70 -3.47 1.97
N TRP A 293 -9.15 -3.21 3.15
CA TRP A 293 -9.68 -2.23 4.09
C TRP A 293 -8.68 -1.12 4.35
N ILE A 294 -9.18 0.05 4.74
CA ILE A 294 -8.39 1.12 5.34
C ILE A 294 -8.96 1.47 6.71
N GLN A 295 -8.09 1.89 7.62
CA GLN A 295 -8.47 2.47 8.90
C GLN A 295 -8.43 3.99 8.78
N PHE A 296 -9.41 4.64 9.38
CA PHE A 296 -9.39 6.06 9.63
C PHE A 296 -9.96 6.33 11.02
N ILE A 297 -9.65 7.49 11.57
CA ILE A 297 -10.28 7.96 12.80
C ILE A 297 -11.12 9.19 12.52
N GLU A 298 -12.18 9.36 13.29
CA GLU A 298 -12.92 10.61 13.36
C GLU A 298 -12.78 11.23 14.74
N LEU A 299 -12.58 12.54 14.80
CA LEU A 299 -12.56 13.32 16.03
C LEU A 299 -13.72 14.30 16.00
N TRP A 300 -14.45 14.36 17.11
CA TRP A 300 -15.59 15.24 17.29
C TRP A 300 -15.53 15.95 18.64
N ALA A 301 -16.00 17.19 18.69
CA ALA A 301 -16.30 17.79 19.99
C ALA A 301 -17.50 17.05 20.59
N ARG A 302 -17.42 16.68 21.86
CA ARG A 302 -18.46 15.88 22.54
C ARG A 302 -19.85 16.49 22.40
N GLN A 303 -19.95 17.81 22.49
CA GLN A 303 -21.20 18.56 22.40
C GLN A 303 -21.84 18.53 20.99
N THR A 304 -21.05 18.26 19.95
CA THR A 304 -21.52 18.20 18.56
C THR A 304 -21.52 16.78 18.00
N TYR A 305 -21.15 15.78 18.80
CA TYR A 305 -21.13 14.39 18.34
C TYR A 305 -22.57 13.88 18.14
N PRO A 306 -22.98 13.47 16.92
CA PRO A 306 -24.39 13.24 16.57
C PRO A 306 -25.10 12.17 17.42
N TYR A 307 -24.35 11.26 18.03
CA TYR A 307 -24.90 10.10 18.72
C TYR A 307 -24.54 10.06 20.21
N ILE A 308 -24.03 11.15 20.79
CA ILE A 308 -23.48 11.15 22.15
C ILE A 308 -24.44 10.60 23.21
N GLU A 309 -25.74 10.83 23.06
CA GLU A 309 -26.80 10.36 23.96
C GLU A 309 -26.97 8.83 23.97
N ARG A 310 -26.46 8.13 22.95
CA ARG A 310 -26.50 6.67 22.83
C ARG A 310 -25.28 6.00 23.45
N TYR A 311 -24.23 6.74 23.83
CA TYR A 311 -23.00 6.16 24.33
C TYR A 311 -22.84 6.31 25.84
N GLU A 312 -22.44 5.21 26.48
CA GLU A 312 -21.88 5.22 27.83
C GLU A 312 -20.37 5.00 27.75
N PHE A 313 -19.62 5.72 28.58
CA PHE A 313 -18.16 5.64 28.63
C PHE A 313 -17.70 5.07 29.95
N ALA A 314 -16.61 4.29 29.91
CA ALA A 314 -15.98 3.77 31.09
C ALA A 314 -15.71 4.87 32.14
N PRO A 315 -15.79 4.55 33.44
CA PRO A 315 -15.42 5.50 34.48
C PRO A 315 -13.95 5.92 34.32
N PRO A 316 -13.57 7.13 34.75
CA PRO A 316 -12.16 7.51 34.76
C PRO A 316 -11.36 6.53 35.63
N SER A 317 -10.23 6.06 35.10
CA SER A 317 -9.31 5.21 35.85
C SER A 317 -8.82 5.95 37.11
N PRO A 318 -8.77 5.27 38.27
CA PRO A 318 -8.39 5.88 39.55
C PRO A 318 -6.93 6.33 39.61
#